data_AF-A0A0P1APQ8-F1
#
_entry.id   AF-A0A0P1APQ8-F1
#
_cell.length_a   1.000
_cell.length_b   1.000
_cell.length_c   1.000
_cell.angle_alpha   90.00
_cell.angle_beta   90.00
_cell.angle_gamma   90.00
#
_symmetry.space_group_name_H-M   'P 1'
#
loop_
_entity.id
_entity.type
_entity.pdbx_description
1 polymer ?
#
loop_
_entity_poly.entity_id
_entity_poly.type
_entity_poly.pdbx_seq_one_letter_code
_entity_poly.pdbx_strand_id
1 'polypeptide(L)'
;MGGLMMAGALANGQCSFASSTTWVSLSAPMGGSMGSDYVQDACRGKNAFIQAVVNLIGQCPVNNSTLGLAYQDERFCTSALNEAFAAAQDAFRSNVHAAICSDNYSGLLSIEQLKYSLGGSFVSHKSKQNDGIVEFSSCAKGLEMSKFGSTYSDTFYLTQLNHADTTFRYGDSLFSNSQKPVKWFECLL
;
A
#
# COMPACT_ATOMS: atom_id res chain seq x y z
N MET A 1 -5.15 -2.63 0.20
CA MET A 1 -6.38 -2.52 1.03
C MET A 1 -6.55 -3.66 2.03
N GLY A 2 -6.54 -4.94 1.60
CA GLY A 2 -6.90 -6.07 2.49
C GLY A 2 -6.17 -6.12 3.83
N GLY A 3 -4.87 -5.79 3.87
CA GLY A 3 -4.13 -5.72 5.13
C GLY A 3 -4.67 -4.68 6.11
N LEU A 4 -5.03 -3.48 5.63
CA LEU A 4 -5.63 -2.44 6.48
C LEU A 4 -7.01 -2.86 6.99
N MET A 5 -7.81 -3.54 6.16
CA MET A 5 -9.10 -4.08 6.58
C MET A 5 -8.95 -5.13 7.69
N MET A 6 -7.95 -6.01 7.57
CA MET A 6 -7.64 -7.01 8.59
C MET A 6 -7.18 -6.34 9.90
N ALA A 7 -6.27 -5.36 9.82
CA ALA A 7 -5.85 -4.55 10.95
C ALA A 7 -7.04 -3.88 11.65
N GLY A 8 -7.94 -3.26 10.87
CA GLY A 8 -9.16 -2.65 11.40
C GLY A 8 -10.09 -3.65 12.07
N ALA A 9 -10.25 -4.85 11.50
CA ALA A 9 -11.08 -5.90 12.10
C ALA A 9 -10.52 -6.37 13.46
N LEU A 10 -9.20 -6.55 13.57
CA LEU A 10 -8.52 -6.87 14.83
C LEU A 10 -8.67 -5.75 15.85
N ALA A 11 -8.39 -4.51 15.45
CA ALA A 11 -8.46 -3.33 16.31
C ALA A 11 -9.87 -3.10 16.89
N ASN A 12 -10.91 -3.44 16.12
CA ASN A 12 -12.31 -3.29 16.54
C ASN A 12 -12.90 -4.56 17.17
N GLY A 13 -12.08 -5.58 17.49
CA GLY A 13 -12.53 -6.82 18.12
C GLY A 13 -13.52 -7.63 17.28
N GLN A 14 -13.55 -7.42 15.96
CA GLN A 14 -14.44 -8.16 15.06
C GLN A 14 -13.97 -9.62 14.88
N CYS A 15 -12.66 -9.86 15.06
CA CYS A 15 -12.04 -11.16 15.01
C CYS A 15 -10.72 -11.18 15.78
N SER A 16 -10.15 -12.38 15.94
CA SER A 16 -8.80 -12.61 16.46
C SER A 16 -8.12 -13.72 15.67
N PHE A 17 -6.80 -13.69 15.60
CA PHE A 17 -6.04 -14.80 15.03
C PHE A 17 -5.94 -15.97 16.01
N ALA A 18 -5.99 -17.19 15.47
CA ALA A 18 -5.59 -18.37 16.22
C ALA A 18 -4.07 -18.38 16.37
N SER A 19 -3.55 -19.09 17.36
CA SER A 19 -2.09 -19.22 17.57
C SER A 19 -1.35 -19.88 16.40
N SER A 20 -2.07 -20.59 15.52
CA SER A 20 -1.54 -21.23 14.32
C SER A 20 -1.63 -20.34 13.06
N THR A 21 -2.04 -19.08 13.19
CA THR A 21 -2.21 -18.18 12.05
C THR A 21 -0.97 -17.32 11.84
N THR A 22 -0.50 -17.26 10.59
CA THR A 22 0.56 -16.35 10.16
C THR A 22 -0.03 -15.28 9.24
N TRP A 23 0.15 -14.01 9.58
CA TRP A 23 -0.29 -12.91 8.73
C TRP A 23 0.86 -12.34 7.91
N VAL A 24 0.73 -12.41 6.59
CA VAL A 24 1.61 -11.78 5.61
C VAL A 24 0.87 -10.60 4.95
N SER A 25 1.47 -9.41 5.00
CA SER A 25 0.89 -8.18 4.45
C SER A 25 1.54 -7.77 3.13
N LEU A 26 0.71 -7.39 2.15
CA LEU A 26 1.13 -7.04 0.79
C LEU A 26 0.79 -5.58 0.49
N SER A 27 1.78 -4.69 0.53
CA SER A 27 1.67 -3.25 0.25
C SER A 27 0.41 -2.59 0.83
N ALA A 28 0.08 -2.93 2.08
CA ALA A 28 -1.13 -2.41 2.71
C ALA A 28 -0.92 -0.94 3.09
N PRO A 29 -1.83 -0.01 2.71
CA PRO A 29 -1.69 1.42 3.03
C PRO A 29 -2.03 1.69 4.51
N MET A 30 -1.16 1.31 5.43
CA MET A 30 -1.39 1.43 6.88
C MET A 30 -1.47 2.87 7.37
N GLY A 31 -1.00 3.85 6.60
CA GLY A 31 -1.21 5.28 6.81
C GLY A 31 -2.06 5.95 5.73
N GLY A 32 -2.84 5.18 4.96
CA GLY A 32 -3.63 5.70 3.82
C GLY A 32 -2.81 5.88 2.55
N SER A 33 -3.34 6.59 1.56
CA SER A 33 -2.75 6.70 0.23
C SER A 33 -2.98 8.09 -0.36
N MET A 34 -1.92 8.75 -0.83
CA MET A 34 -2.08 10.01 -1.58
C MET A 34 -2.82 9.78 -2.90
N GLY A 35 -2.85 8.55 -3.41
CA GLY A 35 -3.73 8.17 -4.52
C GLY A 35 -5.21 8.35 -4.19
N SER A 36 -5.62 8.10 -2.94
CA SER A 36 -6.99 8.41 -2.49
C SER A 36 -7.25 9.91 -2.48
N ASP A 37 -6.38 10.69 -1.83
CA ASP A 37 -6.49 12.14 -1.75
C ASP A 37 -6.56 12.79 -3.14
N TYR A 38 -5.75 12.29 -4.08
CA TYR A 38 -5.77 12.72 -5.48
C TYR A 38 -7.11 12.45 -6.17
N VAL A 39 -7.68 11.25 -5.97
CA VAL A 39 -9.01 10.92 -6.52
C VAL A 39 -10.10 11.79 -5.90
N GLN A 40 -10.04 12.03 -4.58
CA GLN A 40 -10.99 12.89 -3.88
C GLN A 40 -10.94 14.34 -4.35
N ASP A 41 -9.76 14.87 -4.67
CA ASP A 41 -9.64 16.17 -5.32
C ASP A 41 -10.26 16.22 -6.70
N ALA A 42 -9.93 15.25 -7.53
CA ALA A 42 -10.37 15.20 -8.92
C ALA A 42 -11.90 15.23 -9.00
N CYS A 43 -12.55 14.41 -8.18
CA CYS A 43 -14.00 14.28 -8.16
C CYS A 43 -14.70 15.50 -7.55
N ARG A 44 -13.98 16.39 -6.86
CA ARG A 44 -14.47 17.72 -6.45
C ARG A 44 -14.34 18.78 -7.55
N GLY A 45 -13.81 18.41 -8.71
CA GLY A 45 -13.89 19.18 -9.96
C GLY A 45 -12.90 20.34 -10.04
N LYS A 46 -11.62 20.08 -10.39
CA LYS A 46 -10.65 21.16 -10.65
C LYS A 46 -9.68 20.98 -11.82
N ASN A 47 -9.60 19.85 -12.52
CA ASN A 47 -8.68 19.73 -13.68
C ASN A 47 -8.95 18.49 -14.57
N ALA A 48 -8.98 18.64 -15.89
CA ALA A 48 -9.16 17.55 -16.85
C ALA A 48 -7.97 16.57 -16.89
N PHE A 49 -6.74 17.05 -16.65
CA PHE A 49 -5.55 16.19 -16.56
C PHE A 49 -5.61 15.27 -15.34
N ILE A 50 -6.15 15.78 -14.22
CA ILE A 50 -6.36 15.00 -13.00
C ILE A 50 -7.40 13.90 -13.25
N GLN A 51 -8.45 14.16 -14.04
CA GLN A 51 -9.44 13.14 -14.38
C GLN A 51 -8.87 11.96 -15.19
N ALA A 52 -7.91 12.20 -16.09
CA ALA A 52 -7.30 11.14 -16.88
C ALA A 52 -6.52 10.14 -16.01
N VAL A 53 -5.76 10.64 -15.03
CA VAL A 53 -5.06 9.80 -14.05
C VAL A 53 -6.08 9.12 -13.11
N VAL A 54 -7.13 9.83 -12.70
CA VAL A 54 -8.19 9.20 -11.90
C VAL A 54 -8.86 8.05 -12.61
N ASN A 55 -9.23 8.15 -13.88
CA ASN A 55 -9.82 7.01 -14.62
C ASN A 55 -8.93 5.76 -14.62
N LEU A 56 -7.63 5.92 -14.35
CA LEU A 56 -6.66 4.85 -14.28
C LEU A 56 -6.54 4.22 -12.89
N ILE A 57 -6.63 5.04 -11.82
CA ILE A 57 -6.40 4.61 -10.42
C ILE A 57 -7.65 4.66 -9.52
N GLY A 58 -8.78 5.17 -10.01
CA GLY A 58 -10.01 5.39 -9.26
C GLY A 58 -11.22 5.70 -10.16
N GLN A 59 -12.34 6.09 -9.55
CA GLN A 59 -13.57 6.45 -10.26
C GLN A 59 -14.29 7.58 -9.51
N CYS A 60 -15.03 8.41 -10.24
CA CYS A 60 -15.97 9.39 -9.67
C CYS A 60 -17.42 8.89 -9.83
N PRO A 61 -18.31 9.09 -8.84
CA PRO A 61 -18.04 9.65 -7.51
C PRO A 61 -17.15 8.73 -6.67
N VAL A 62 -16.41 9.31 -5.73
CA VAL A 62 -15.51 8.54 -4.86
C VAL A 62 -16.31 7.56 -4.02
N ASN A 63 -15.95 6.28 -4.07
CA ASN A 63 -16.58 5.24 -3.26
C ASN A 63 -16.04 5.21 -1.83
N ASN A 64 -16.75 4.54 -0.92
CA ASN A 64 -16.36 4.45 0.50
C ASN A 64 -14.99 3.83 0.72
N SER A 65 -14.59 2.88 -0.14
CA SER A 65 -13.27 2.25 -0.09
C SER A 65 -12.16 3.27 -0.29
N THR A 66 -12.28 4.15 -1.29
CA THR A 66 -11.31 5.22 -1.52
C THR A 66 -11.39 6.26 -0.40
N LEU A 67 -12.57 6.66 0.05
CA LEU A 67 -12.72 7.60 1.18
C LEU A 67 -12.00 7.10 2.45
N GLY A 68 -12.12 5.81 2.76
CA GLY A 68 -11.46 5.18 3.90
C GLY A 68 -9.94 5.01 3.77
N LEU A 69 -9.36 5.43 2.64
CA LEU A 69 -7.91 5.41 2.37
C LEU A 69 -7.29 6.80 2.33
N ALA A 70 -8.02 7.84 2.74
CA ALA A 70 -7.44 9.18 2.87
C ALA A 70 -6.13 9.11 3.67
N TYR A 71 -5.11 9.82 3.19
CA TYR A 71 -3.80 9.77 3.82
C TYR A 71 -3.89 10.33 5.24
N GLN A 72 -3.34 9.59 6.22
CA GLN A 72 -3.42 9.95 7.63
C GLN A 72 -2.83 11.34 7.87
N ASP A 73 -3.48 12.14 8.71
CA ASP A 73 -3.11 13.53 9.03
C ASP A 73 -3.27 14.54 7.87
N GLU A 74 -3.83 14.12 6.72
CA GLU A 74 -4.16 15.02 5.61
C GLU A 74 -5.62 15.45 5.63
N ARG A 75 -5.94 16.46 4.81
CA ARG A 75 -7.23 17.17 4.83
C ARG A 75 -8.48 16.30 4.60
N PHE A 76 -8.34 15.15 3.96
CA PHE A 76 -9.46 14.24 3.70
C PHE A 76 -9.63 13.22 4.83
N CYS A 77 -8.64 13.08 5.70
CA CYS A 77 -8.68 12.19 6.85
C CYS A 77 -9.30 12.92 8.05
N THR A 78 -10.48 12.47 8.48
CA THR A 78 -11.15 13.01 9.66
C THR A 78 -10.44 12.57 10.94
N SER A 79 -10.68 13.25 12.06
CA SER A 79 -10.14 12.84 13.37
C SER A 79 -10.48 11.38 13.71
N ALA A 80 -11.73 10.96 13.45
CA ALA A 80 -12.15 9.57 13.65
C ALA A 80 -11.40 8.59 12.74
N LEU A 81 -11.12 8.96 11.49
CA LEU A 81 -10.34 8.11 10.59
C LEU A 81 -8.86 8.04 11.00
N ASN A 82 -8.29 9.14 11.51
CA ASN A 82 -6.93 9.15 12.09
C ASN A 82 -6.82 8.22 13.30
N GLU A 83 -7.82 8.24 14.20
CA GLU A 83 -7.89 7.33 15.34
C GLU A 83 -8.03 5.87 14.90
N ALA A 84 -8.86 5.61 13.88
CA ALA A 84 -9.00 4.27 13.31
C ALA A 84 -7.69 3.75 12.68
N PHE A 85 -6.94 4.62 11.98
CA PHE A 85 -5.61 4.29 11.47
C PHE A 85 -4.63 3.95 12.60
N ALA A 86 -4.59 4.76 13.67
CA ALA A 86 -3.71 4.49 14.81
C ALA A 86 -4.03 3.14 15.46
N ALA A 87 -5.30 2.85 15.73
CA ALA A 87 -5.72 1.57 16.29
C ALA A 87 -5.40 0.38 15.35
N ALA A 88 -5.61 0.55 14.05
CA ALA A 88 -5.24 -0.45 13.05
C ALA A 88 -3.73 -0.68 13.01
N GLN A 89 -2.91 0.37 13.12
CA GLN A 89 -1.44 0.26 13.15
C GLN A 89 -0.94 -0.50 14.39
N ASP A 90 -1.57 -0.28 15.54
CA ASP A 90 -1.26 -1.04 16.76
C ASP A 90 -1.58 -2.53 16.58
N ALA A 91 -2.78 -2.84 16.07
CA ALA A 91 -3.16 -4.22 15.76
C ALA A 91 -2.25 -4.84 14.68
N PHE A 92 -1.86 -4.08 13.67
CA PHE A 92 -0.93 -4.50 12.64
C PHE A 92 0.43 -4.88 13.24
N ARG A 93 1.03 -3.97 14.02
CA ARG A 93 2.33 -4.17 14.66
C ARG A 93 2.37 -5.39 15.56
N SER A 94 1.29 -5.64 16.30
CA SER A 94 1.22 -6.75 17.24
C SER A 94 0.99 -8.11 16.59
N ASN A 95 0.52 -8.16 15.33
CA ASN A 95 0.05 -9.42 14.73
C ASN A 95 0.71 -9.78 13.39
N VAL A 96 1.29 -8.82 12.67
CA VAL A 96 1.92 -9.13 11.36
C VAL A 96 3.20 -9.91 11.55
N HIS A 97 3.35 -10.99 10.78
CA HIS A 97 4.57 -11.78 10.77
C HIS A 97 5.57 -11.25 9.73
N ALA A 98 5.09 -10.95 8.53
CA ALA A 98 5.90 -10.49 7.41
C ALA A 98 5.16 -9.41 6.61
N ALA A 99 5.90 -8.49 6.00
CA ALA A 99 5.32 -7.46 5.16
C ALA A 99 6.23 -7.14 3.96
N ILE A 100 5.62 -6.99 2.80
CA ILE A 100 6.27 -6.46 1.60
C ILE A 100 5.76 -5.04 1.36
N CYS A 101 6.71 -4.11 1.18
CA CYS A 101 6.47 -2.72 0.81
C CYS A 101 7.37 -2.36 -0.38
N SER A 102 7.08 -1.25 -1.06
CA SER A 102 7.98 -0.76 -2.12
C SER A 102 8.38 0.69 -1.92
N ASP A 103 9.61 1.01 -2.30
CA ASP A 103 10.12 2.37 -2.38
C ASP A 103 10.25 2.87 -3.83
N ASN A 104 9.82 2.08 -4.81
CA ASN A 104 9.88 2.46 -6.21
C ASN A 104 8.81 1.73 -7.03
N TYR A 105 8.21 2.44 -7.98
CA TYR A 105 7.14 1.96 -8.86
C TYR A 105 7.62 1.44 -10.23
N SER A 106 8.93 1.27 -10.42
CA SER A 106 9.53 0.72 -11.65
C SER A 106 8.88 -0.60 -12.05
N GLY A 107 8.72 -1.51 -11.09
CA GLY A 107 7.97 -2.74 -11.27
C GLY A 107 8.51 -3.70 -12.33
N LEU A 108 7.75 -4.77 -12.54
CA LEU A 108 7.96 -5.75 -13.58
C LEU A 108 7.42 -5.23 -14.92
N LEU A 109 7.98 -5.72 -16.03
CA LEU A 109 7.49 -5.38 -17.36
C LEU A 109 6.09 -5.96 -17.55
N SER A 110 5.08 -5.09 -17.51
CA SER A 110 3.67 -5.46 -17.63
C SER A 110 2.82 -4.29 -18.09
N ILE A 111 1.55 -4.55 -18.42
CA ILE A 111 0.58 -3.48 -18.73
C ILE A 111 0.33 -2.56 -17.52
N GLU A 112 0.52 -3.05 -16.29
CA GLU A 112 0.31 -2.29 -15.06
C GLU A 112 1.48 -1.33 -14.80
N GLN A 113 2.67 -1.60 -15.33
CA GLN A 113 3.84 -0.74 -15.17
C GLN A 113 3.55 0.70 -15.62
N LEU A 114 2.91 0.89 -16.78
CA LEU A 114 2.54 2.22 -17.26
C LEU A 114 1.58 2.91 -16.29
N LYS A 115 0.60 2.17 -15.79
CA LYS A 115 -0.40 2.70 -14.86
C LYS A 115 0.21 3.21 -13.56
N TYR A 116 1.06 2.41 -12.92
CA TYR A 116 1.69 2.83 -11.67
C TYR A 116 2.83 3.81 -11.88
N SER A 117 3.47 3.83 -13.06
CA SER A 117 4.39 4.90 -13.45
C SER A 117 3.69 6.27 -13.53
N LEU A 118 2.51 6.31 -14.15
CA LEU A 118 1.67 7.52 -14.17
C LEU A 118 1.21 7.90 -12.75
N GLY A 119 0.76 6.93 -11.95
CA GLY A 119 0.40 7.14 -10.54
C GLY A 119 1.56 7.77 -9.75
N GLY A 120 2.71 7.11 -9.74
CA GLY A 120 3.90 7.54 -9.00
C GLY A 120 4.49 8.88 -9.45
N SER A 121 4.24 9.29 -10.70
CA SER A 121 4.73 10.55 -11.27
C SER A 121 3.77 11.73 -11.09
N PHE A 122 2.45 11.48 -11.07
CA PHE A 122 1.44 12.56 -11.09
C PHE A 122 0.66 12.72 -9.79
N VAL A 123 0.54 11.67 -8.97
CA VAL A 123 0.03 11.81 -7.63
C VAL A 123 1.03 12.63 -6.82
N SER A 124 0.52 13.60 -6.06
CA SER A 124 1.34 14.45 -5.18
C SER A 124 1.77 13.69 -3.92
N HIS A 125 2.64 12.70 -4.10
CA HIS A 125 3.14 11.85 -3.03
C HIS A 125 3.93 12.65 -1.99
N LYS A 126 3.94 12.13 -0.75
CA LYS A 126 4.75 12.69 0.35
C LYS A 126 6.25 12.46 0.17
N SER A 127 6.62 11.48 -0.65
CA SER A 127 8.01 11.19 -1.01
C SER A 127 8.10 10.51 -2.38
N LYS A 128 9.31 10.44 -2.93
CA LYS A 128 9.58 9.64 -4.14
C LYS A 128 9.55 8.13 -3.87
N GLN A 129 9.50 7.72 -2.61
CA GLN A 129 9.48 6.31 -2.21
C GLN A 129 8.04 5.80 -2.16
N ASN A 130 7.55 5.30 -3.30
CA ASN A 130 6.19 4.79 -3.44
C ASN A 130 6.10 3.70 -4.52
N ASP A 131 5.06 2.89 -4.43
CA ASP A 131 4.74 1.81 -5.38
C ASP A 131 3.80 2.25 -6.53
N GLY A 132 3.61 3.57 -6.66
CA GLY A 132 2.76 4.22 -7.65
C GLY A 132 1.46 4.76 -7.06
N ILE A 133 1.02 4.24 -5.91
CA ILE A 133 -0.15 4.78 -5.20
C ILE A 133 -0.03 4.76 -3.67
N VAL A 134 0.86 3.95 -3.10
CA VAL A 134 1.14 3.88 -1.66
C VAL A 134 2.62 4.19 -1.40
N GLU A 135 2.88 5.15 -0.54
CA GLU A 135 4.21 5.48 -0.07
C GLU A 135 4.77 4.38 0.84
N PHE A 136 6.09 4.17 0.79
CA PHE A 136 6.77 3.25 1.71
C PHE A 136 6.49 3.59 3.17
N SER A 137 6.50 4.88 3.53
CA SER A 137 6.18 5.35 4.90
C SER A 137 4.74 5.04 5.33
N SER A 138 3.79 4.96 4.38
CA SER A 138 2.42 4.53 4.67
C SER A 138 2.34 3.03 4.79
N CYS A 139 3.01 2.29 3.91
CA CYS A 139 3.02 0.83 3.96
C CYS A 139 3.64 0.28 5.26
N ALA A 140 4.77 0.85 5.66
CA ALA A 140 5.49 0.47 6.88
C ALA A 140 4.91 1.12 8.14
N LYS A 141 3.84 1.92 8.06
CA LYS A 141 3.27 2.63 9.22
C LYS A 141 2.83 1.62 10.28
N GLY A 142 3.25 1.83 11.53
CA GLY A 142 3.11 0.87 12.64
C GLY A 142 4.32 -0.07 12.80
N LEU A 143 5.22 -0.14 11.83
CA LEU A 143 6.46 -0.91 11.88
C LEU A 143 7.69 0.01 11.86
N GLU A 144 8.82 -0.51 12.31
CA GLU A 144 10.10 0.20 12.20
C GLU A 144 10.66 0.03 10.80
N MET A 145 10.86 1.12 10.07
CA MET A 145 11.37 1.09 8.69
C MET A 145 12.76 0.43 8.58
N SER A 146 13.58 0.48 9.64
CA SER A 146 14.88 -0.18 9.71
C SER A 146 14.82 -1.70 9.68
N LYS A 147 13.64 -2.31 9.91
CA LYS A 147 13.46 -3.76 9.78
C LYS A 147 13.39 -4.22 8.32
N PHE A 148 13.13 -3.31 7.39
CA PHE A 148 12.93 -3.67 6.00
C PHE A 148 14.27 -3.82 5.28
N GLY A 149 14.54 -5.03 4.78
CA GLY A 149 15.70 -5.34 3.95
C GLY A 149 15.33 -5.39 2.46
N SER A 150 16.33 -5.30 1.58
CA SER A 150 16.13 -5.16 0.13
C SER A 150 16.22 -6.48 -0.63
N THR A 151 16.12 -7.63 0.04
CA THR A 151 16.24 -8.95 -0.56
C THR A 151 15.00 -9.80 -0.27
N TYR A 152 14.67 -10.71 -1.19
CA TYR A 152 13.52 -11.60 -1.04
C TYR A 152 13.64 -12.58 0.13
N SER A 153 14.81 -12.69 0.78
CA SER A 153 14.98 -13.45 2.01
C SER A 153 14.60 -12.66 3.28
N ASP A 154 14.35 -11.36 3.17
CA ASP A 154 14.00 -10.52 4.32
C ASP A 154 12.52 -10.69 4.70
N THR A 155 12.24 -10.93 5.98
CA THR A 155 10.85 -11.04 6.48
C THR A 155 10.03 -9.77 6.24
N PHE A 156 10.67 -8.61 6.41
CA PHE A 156 10.14 -7.32 6.00
C PHE A 156 10.91 -6.89 4.75
N TYR A 157 10.25 -6.96 3.60
CA TYR A 157 10.92 -6.86 2.31
C TYR A 157 10.58 -5.52 1.64
N LEU A 158 11.60 -4.69 1.43
CA LEU A 158 11.54 -3.46 0.68
C LEU A 158 11.90 -3.71 -0.78
N THR A 159 10.98 -3.38 -1.66
CA THR A 159 11.04 -3.75 -3.07
C THR A 159 11.04 -2.54 -3.98
N GLN A 160 11.33 -2.79 -5.25
CA GLN A 160 11.15 -1.83 -6.35
C GLN A 160 10.02 -2.29 -7.29
N LEU A 161 8.96 -2.81 -6.68
CA LEU A 161 7.75 -3.29 -7.35
C LEU A 161 6.68 -2.21 -7.39
N ASN A 162 5.94 -2.13 -8.50
CA ASN A 162 4.71 -1.35 -8.47
C ASN A 162 3.63 -2.05 -7.61
N HIS A 163 2.57 -1.33 -7.26
CA HIS A 163 1.55 -1.83 -6.34
C HIS A 163 0.92 -3.15 -6.80
N ALA A 164 0.68 -3.35 -8.10
CA ALA A 164 0.09 -4.60 -8.60
C ALA A 164 1.07 -5.78 -8.58
N ASP A 165 2.36 -5.56 -8.78
CA ASP A 165 3.33 -6.64 -8.78
C ASP A 165 3.46 -7.28 -7.38
N THR A 166 3.27 -6.50 -6.31
CA THR A 166 3.28 -7.01 -4.92
C THR A 166 2.19 -8.04 -4.65
N THR A 167 1.18 -8.14 -5.52
CA THR A 167 0.10 -9.14 -5.44
C THR A 167 0.37 -10.37 -6.31
N PHE A 168 1.63 -10.66 -6.65
CA PHE A 168 2.09 -11.84 -7.39
C PHE A 168 1.59 -11.98 -8.84
N ARG A 169 0.91 -10.96 -9.38
CA ARG A 169 0.24 -11.03 -10.70
C ARG A 169 1.20 -11.28 -11.88
N TYR A 170 2.44 -10.83 -11.75
CA TYR A 170 3.44 -10.87 -12.83
C TYR A 170 4.66 -11.72 -12.48
N GLY A 171 4.59 -12.51 -11.40
CA GLY A 171 5.68 -13.40 -10.98
C GLY A 171 6.88 -12.65 -10.41
N ASP A 172 8.07 -13.14 -10.74
CA ASP A 172 9.35 -12.62 -10.27
C ASP A 172 10.20 -12.07 -11.43
N SER A 173 10.97 -11.03 -11.15
CA SER A 173 12.07 -10.61 -12.03
C SER A 173 13.12 -11.72 -12.12
N LEU A 174 13.67 -11.97 -13.31
CA LEU A 174 14.79 -12.89 -13.46
C LEU A 174 16.11 -12.30 -12.92
N PHE A 175 16.27 -10.97 -12.98
CA PHE A 175 17.57 -10.30 -12.79
C PHE A 175 17.64 -9.39 -11.56
N SER A 176 16.51 -8.94 -11.01
CA SER A 176 16.50 -8.04 -9.86
C SER A 176 15.98 -8.73 -8.61
N ASN A 177 16.81 -8.77 -7.56
CA ASN A 177 16.40 -9.31 -6.26
C ASN A 177 15.36 -8.44 -5.55
N SER A 178 15.26 -7.15 -5.87
CA SER A 178 14.26 -6.23 -5.33
C SER A 178 12.90 -6.34 -6.02
N GLN A 179 12.73 -7.32 -6.93
CA GLN A 179 11.51 -7.52 -7.71
C GLN A 179 11.09 -8.99 -7.76
N LYS A 180 11.28 -9.75 -6.67
CA LYS A 180 10.89 -11.16 -6.56
C LYS A 180 9.82 -11.40 -5.47
N PRO A 181 8.57 -10.93 -5.65
CA PRO A 181 7.53 -11.07 -4.64
C PRO A 181 7.08 -12.52 -4.42
N VAL A 182 7.05 -13.35 -5.46
CA VAL A 182 6.69 -14.77 -5.33
C VAL A 182 7.78 -15.51 -4.59
N LYS A 183 9.05 -15.30 -4.97
CA LYS A 183 10.16 -15.92 -4.26
C LYS A 183 10.21 -15.54 -2.79
N TRP A 184 9.93 -14.27 -2.48
CA TRP A 184 9.82 -13.82 -1.11
C TRP A 184 8.77 -14.60 -0.33
N PHE A 185 7.57 -14.76 -0.89
CA PHE A 185 6.51 -15.50 -0.22
C PHE A 185 6.87 -16.99 -0.03
N GLU A 186 7.49 -17.63 -1.02
CA GLU A 186 8.00 -19.00 -0.89
C GLU A 186 9.03 -19.15 0.23
N CYS A 187 9.87 -18.14 0.46
CA CYS A 187 10.89 -18.16 1.51
C CYS A 187 10.32 -17.92 2.92
N LEU A 188 9.05 -17.50 3.05
CA LEU A 188 8.36 -17.34 4.34
C LEU A 188 7.64 -18.61 4.81
N LEU A 189 7.41 -19.57 3.90
CA LEU A 189 6.71 -20.84 4.16
C LEU A 189 7.69 -21.94 4.57
#